data_AF-A0A653YQD7-F1
#
_entry.id   AF-A0A653YQD7-F1
#
_cell.length_a   1.000
_cell.length_b   1.000
_cell.length_c   1.000
_cell.angle_alpha   90.00
_cell.angle_beta   90.00
_cell.angle_gamma   90.00
#
_symmetry.space_group_name_H-M   'P 1'
#
loop_
_entity.id
_entity.type
_entity.pdbx_description
1 polymer ?
#
loop_
_entity_poly.entity_id
_entity_poly.type
_entity_poly.pdbx_seq_one_letter_code
_entity_poly.pdbx_strand_id
1 'polypeptide(L)'
;MEVHKWFENKDYWQGVAIFNTLSTNQFLKDLFQSKSEYTVKKLEDELRKFSGDNTQPESEVETKPLVNQVEQKKFGNSHLVKKLKYDLQQVYRQIDSNRFALARCKSDKTRLEYAIQILKLVERKRMIFEKIDYFEEHGELPEIVTKQTVFATPELQRLYVQVNKMEKRLQKPDDQLRNKAKSEQKLREKKARIAQLIAERKGVEL
;
A
#
# COMPACT_ATOMS: atom_id res chain seq x y z
N MET A 1 24.33 -30.69 -26.91
CA MET A 1 24.01 -30.76 -28.36
C MET A 1 22.55 -31.03 -28.67
N GLU A 2 21.71 -31.46 -27.72
CA GLU A 2 20.29 -31.76 -28.00
C GLU A 2 19.41 -30.51 -28.19
N VAL A 3 19.71 -29.41 -27.47
CA VAL A 3 18.93 -28.16 -27.58
C VAL A 3 19.03 -27.51 -28.97
N HIS A 4 20.21 -27.52 -29.59
CA HIS A 4 20.38 -26.97 -30.96
C HIS A 4 19.60 -27.77 -32.01
N LYS A 5 19.60 -29.11 -31.91
CA LYS A 5 18.81 -29.98 -32.79
C LYS A 5 17.30 -29.78 -32.61
N TRP A 6 16.87 -29.42 -31.40
CA TRP A 6 15.47 -29.13 -31.13
C TRP A 6 14.98 -27.86 -31.85
N PHE A 7 15.81 -26.82 -31.97
CA PHE A 7 15.42 -25.59 -32.66
C PHE A 7 15.13 -25.80 -34.16
N GLU A 8 15.59 -26.90 -34.76
CA GLU A 8 15.29 -27.27 -36.15
C GLU A 8 13.89 -27.87 -36.31
N ASN A 9 13.41 -28.64 -35.33
CA ASN A 9 12.15 -29.39 -35.42
C ASN A 9 11.02 -28.90 -34.49
N LYS A 10 11.30 -27.97 -33.57
CA LYS A 10 10.36 -27.26 -32.68
C LYS A 10 9.21 -28.09 -32.10
N ASP A 11 9.41 -29.40 -31.90
CA ASP A 11 8.39 -30.25 -31.33
C ASP A 11 8.27 -29.98 -29.82
N TYR A 12 7.11 -29.47 -29.41
CA TYR A 12 6.86 -29.05 -28.04
C TYR A 12 7.20 -30.13 -27.01
N TRP A 13 6.74 -31.37 -27.21
CA TRP A 13 6.91 -32.43 -26.21
C TRP A 13 8.36 -32.90 -26.11
N GLN A 14 9.09 -32.90 -27.23
CA GLN A 14 10.53 -33.14 -27.23
C GLN A 14 11.27 -32.04 -26.47
N GLY A 15 10.84 -30.78 -26.61
CA GLY A 15 11.41 -29.65 -25.87
C GLY A 15 11.16 -29.75 -24.36
N VAL A 16 9.98 -30.20 -23.94
CA VAL A 16 9.65 -30.44 -22.53
C VAL A 16 10.52 -31.56 -21.95
N ALA A 17 10.75 -32.64 -22.71
CA ALA A 17 11.64 -33.71 -22.28
C ALA A 17 13.09 -33.22 -22.06
N ILE A 18 13.61 -32.43 -23.00
CA ILE A 18 14.94 -31.80 -22.89
C ILE A 18 14.99 -30.81 -21.72
N PHE A 19 13.94 -30.01 -21.49
CA PHE A 19 13.90 -29.10 -20.35
C PHE A 19 13.87 -29.85 -19.02
N ASN A 20 13.15 -30.97 -18.93
CA ASN A 20 13.03 -31.76 -17.71
C ASN A 20 14.35 -32.43 -17.30
N THR A 21 15.24 -32.74 -18.25
CA THR A 21 16.57 -33.28 -17.96
C THR A 21 17.56 -32.19 -17.55
N LEU A 22 17.45 -30.98 -18.11
CA LEU A 22 18.39 -29.87 -17.87
C LEU A 22 18.03 -28.99 -16.66
N SER A 23 16.75 -28.87 -16.33
CA SER A 23 16.25 -27.94 -15.30
C SER A 23 15.98 -28.61 -13.95
N THR A 24 16.29 -27.91 -12.87
CA THR A 24 15.90 -28.28 -11.50
C THR A 24 14.59 -27.63 -11.06
N ASN A 25 14.01 -26.75 -11.87
CA ASN A 25 12.83 -25.97 -11.48
C ASN A 25 11.53 -26.78 -11.65
N GLN A 26 11.04 -27.35 -10.55
CA GLN A 26 9.83 -28.18 -10.53
C GLN A 26 8.57 -27.44 -11.02
N PHE A 27 8.42 -26.16 -10.69
CA PHE A 27 7.27 -25.36 -11.08
C PHE A 27 7.14 -25.25 -12.61
N LEU A 28 8.27 -25.06 -13.31
CA LEU A 28 8.25 -24.99 -14.77
C LEU A 28 7.99 -26.36 -15.41
N LYS A 29 8.45 -27.45 -14.79
CA LYS A 29 8.12 -28.81 -15.24
C LYS A 29 6.61 -29.05 -15.19
N ASP A 30 5.96 -28.62 -14.11
CA ASP A 30 4.51 -28.75 -13.95
C ASP A 30 3.77 -27.81 -14.93
N LEU A 31 4.26 -26.59 -15.13
CA LEU A 31 3.68 -25.63 -16.07
C LEU A 31 3.68 -26.14 -17.52
N PHE A 32 4.75 -26.81 -17.93
CA PHE A 32 4.90 -27.33 -19.30
C PHE A 32 4.16 -28.65 -19.56
N GLN A 33 3.42 -29.19 -18.60
CA GLN A 33 2.51 -30.31 -18.84
C GLN A 33 1.31 -29.92 -19.72
N SER A 34 1.01 -28.62 -19.83
CA SER A 34 -0.07 -28.10 -20.66
C SER A 34 0.46 -27.30 -21.86
N LYS A 35 0.05 -27.68 -23.07
CA LYS A 35 0.43 -26.98 -24.31
C LYS A 35 -0.48 -25.77 -24.52
N SER A 36 0.12 -24.57 -24.48
CA SER A 36 -0.51 -23.29 -24.75
C SER A 36 0.47 -22.39 -25.51
N GLU A 37 -0.02 -21.34 -26.17
CA GLU A 37 0.86 -20.41 -26.90
C GLU A 37 1.91 -19.75 -25.96
N TYR A 38 1.49 -19.45 -24.73
CA TYR A 38 2.37 -18.93 -23.69
C TYR A 38 3.45 -19.95 -23.28
N THR A 39 3.06 -21.21 -23.05
CA THR A 39 4.02 -22.24 -22.62
C THR A 39 4.99 -22.64 -23.73
N VAL A 40 4.61 -22.52 -25.00
CA VAL A 40 5.51 -22.71 -26.15
C VAL A 40 6.60 -21.61 -26.16
N LYS A 41 6.19 -20.34 -26.13
CA LYS A 41 7.15 -19.19 -26.09
C LYS A 41 8.06 -19.26 -24.87
N LYS A 42 7.48 -19.57 -23.71
CA LYS A 42 8.24 -19.67 -22.46
C LYS A 42 9.22 -20.84 -22.44
N LEU A 43 8.86 -21.97 -23.05
CA LEU A 43 9.77 -23.12 -23.20
C LEU A 43 10.94 -22.77 -24.14
N GLU A 44 10.68 -22.09 -25.25
CA GLU A 44 11.72 -21.60 -26.16
C GLU A 44 12.70 -20.65 -25.44
N ASP A 45 12.18 -19.69 -24.65
CA ASP A 45 13.01 -18.76 -23.88
C ASP A 45 13.91 -19.47 -22.88
N GLU A 46 13.38 -20.46 -22.15
CA GLU A 46 14.16 -21.19 -21.15
C GLU A 46 15.18 -22.13 -21.82
N LEU A 47 14.83 -22.81 -22.91
CA LEU A 47 15.77 -23.65 -23.66
C LEU A 47 16.89 -22.83 -24.30
N ARG A 48 16.59 -21.61 -24.79
CA ARG A 48 17.61 -20.71 -25.37
C ARG A 48 18.69 -20.33 -24.35
N LYS A 49 18.36 -20.20 -23.06
CA LYS A 49 19.34 -19.95 -21.99
C LYS A 49 20.36 -21.08 -21.83
N PHE A 50 19.95 -22.32 -22.11
CA PHE A 50 20.83 -23.49 -22.03
C PHE A 50 21.70 -23.68 -23.29
N SER A 51 21.31 -23.06 -24.41
CA SER A 51 22.10 -23.07 -25.65
C SER A 51 23.30 -22.12 -25.63
N GLY A 52 23.43 -21.25 -24.63
CA GLY A 52 24.53 -20.26 -24.59
C GLY A 52 24.38 -19.11 -25.60
N ASP A 53 23.37 -19.14 -26.46
CA ASP A 53 22.98 -18.05 -27.36
C ASP A 53 22.26 -16.96 -26.56
N ASN A 54 23.06 -16.12 -25.90
CA ASN A 54 22.59 -14.96 -25.15
C ASN A 54 22.22 -13.79 -26.10
N THR A 55 21.56 -14.11 -27.21
CA THR A 55 21.02 -13.13 -28.16
C THR A 55 19.55 -12.95 -27.82
N GLN A 56 19.28 -11.98 -26.94
CA GLN A 56 17.93 -11.42 -26.82
C GLN A 56 17.51 -10.91 -28.21
N PRO A 57 16.28 -11.19 -28.68
CA PRO A 57 15.74 -10.45 -29.80
C PRO A 57 15.61 -8.98 -29.39
N GLU A 58 16.41 -8.12 -30.01
CA GLU A 58 16.26 -6.66 -29.99
C GLU A 58 14.85 -6.32 -30.49
N SER A 59 13.95 -6.01 -29.58
CA SER A 59 12.72 -5.30 -29.91
C SER A 59 13.08 -3.86 -30.27
N GLU A 60 12.86 -3.50 -31.53
CA GLU A 60 13.05 -2.17 -32.11
C GLU A 60 12.46 -1.06 -31.21
N VAL A 61 13.34 -0.14 -30.79
CA VAL A 61 12.99 1.05 -30.02
C VAL A 61 12.75 2.19 -31.01
N GLU A 62 11.47 2.50 -31.27
CA GLU A 62 11.07 3.76 -31.89
C GLU A 62 11.29 4.90 -30.86
N THR A 63 12.21 5.80 -31.19
CA THR A 63 12.58 6.95 -30.36
C THR A 63 11.55 8.07 -30.48
N LYS A 64 10.89 8.41 -29.38
CA LYS A 64 10.23 9.71 -29.17
C LYS A 64 10.80 10.41 -27.92
N PRO A 65 10.83 11.75 -27.90
CA PRO A 65 11.83 12.53 -27.17
C PRO A 65 11.55 12.60 -25.68
N LEU A 66 12.64 12.83 -24.93
CA LEU A 66 12.70 12.99 -23.49
C LEU A 66 11.63 13.96 -22.96
N VAL A 67 10.64 13.41 -22.26
CA VAL A 67 9.90 14.11 -21.20
C VAL A 67 10.19 13.35 -19.92
N ASN A 68 10.94 14.01 -19.03
CA ASN A 68 11.29 13.65 -17.66
C ASN A 68 10.64 12.37 -17.12
N GLN A 69 11.36 11.26 -17.30
CA GLN A 69 11.11 10.00 -16.65
C GLN A 69 11.41 10.14 -15.15
N VAL A 70 10.35 10.36 -14.37
CA VAL A 70 10.25 9.70 -13.07
C VAL A 70 9.77 8.28 -13.37
N GLU A 71 10.66 7.44 -13.91
CA GLU A 71 10.42 5.98 -13.96
C GLU A 71 10.59 5.41 -12.55
N GLN A 72 9.62 5.72 -11.70
CA GLN A 72 9.39 4.96 -10.48
C GLN A 72 8.90 3.57 -10.88
N LYS A 73 9.84 2.62 -10.87
CA LYS A 73 9.64 1.18 -10.65
C LYS A 73 8.18 0.71 -10.74
N LYS A 74 7.72 0.32 -11.93
CA LYS A 74 6.44 -0.39 -12.15
C LYS A 74 6.28 -1.70 -11.34
N PHE A 75 7.31 -2.14 -10.61
CA PHE A 75 7.30 -3.28 -9.71
C PHE A 75 7.10 -2.94 -8.21
N GLY A 76 7.04 -1.66 -7.82
CA GLY A 76 7.06 -1.25 -6.40
C GLY A 76 5.80 -1.58 -5.59
N ASN A 77 4.63 -1.67 -6.24
CA ASN A 77 3.35 -1.65 -5.53
C ASN A 77 2.58 -2.98 -5.54
N SER A 78 3.09 -4.03 -6.21
CA SER A 78 2.42 -5.34 -6.29
C SER A 78 2.13 -5.94 -4.90
N HIS A 79 3.06 -5.79 -3.96
CA HIS A 79 2.87 -6.27 -2.58
C HIS A 79 1.76 -5.49 -1.86
N LEU A 80 1.64 -4.18 -2.11
CA LEU A 80 0.63 -3.33 -1.47
C LEU A 80 -0.76 -3.69 -1.95
N VAL A 81 -0.92 -3.98 -3.25
CA VAL A 81 -2.20 -4.44 -3.80
C VAL A 81 -2.59 -5.81 -3.23
N LYS A 82 -1.64 -6.74 -3.13
CA LYS A 82 -1.87 -8.03 -2.45
C LYS A 82 -2.32 -7.83 -1.00
N LYS A 83 -1.69 -6.89 -0.28
CA LYS A 83 -2.08 -6.52 1.09
C LYS A 83 -3.50 -5.93 1.13
N LEU A 84 -3.85 -5.02 0.21
CA LEU A 84 -5.21 -4.46 0.12
C LEU A 84 -6.26 -5.54 -0.14
N LYS A 85 -5.98 -6.51 -1.02
CA LYS A 85 -6.87 -7.65 -1.28
C LYS A 85 -7.03 -8.56 -0.05
N TYR A 86 -5.95 -8.79 0.69
CA TYR A 86 -6.02 -9.52 1.96
C TYR A 86 -6.83 -8.75 3.01
N ASP A 87 -6.59 -7.45 3.17
CA ASP A 87 -7.34 -6.59 4.09
C ASP A 87 -8.84 -6.57 3.74
N LEU A 88 -9.17 -6.57 2.45
CA LEU A 88 -10.55 -6.66 1.98
C LEU A 88 -11.21 -7.97 2.43
N GLN A 89 -10.53 -9.11 2.29
CA GLN A 89 -11.02 -10.41 2.77
C GLN A 89 -11.26 -10.40 4.30
N GLN A 90 -10.37 -9.77 5.06
CA GLN A 90 -10.54 -9.62 6.51
C GLN A 90 -11.76 -8.76 6.85
N VAL A 91 -11.98 -7.66 6.13
CA VAL A 91 -13.17 -6.81 6.31
C VAL A 91 -14.45 -7.59 6.02
N TYR A 92 -14.51 -8.40 4.97
CA TYR A 92 -15.67 -9.26 4.70
C TYR A 92 -15.96 -10.22 5.86
N ARG A 93 -14.94 -10.95 6.35
CA ARG A 93 -15.09 -11.87 7.48
C ARG A 93 -15.59 -11.16 8.74
N GLN A 94 -15.11 -9.95 9.00
CA GLN A 94 -15.57 -9.14 10.15
C GLN A 94 -17.02 -8.68 9.98
N ILE A 95 -17.43 -8.28 8.78
CA ILE A 95 -18.83 -7.93 8.48
C ILE A 95 -19.73 -9.14 8.75
N ASP A 96 -19.37 -10.32 8.26
CA ASP A 96 -20.19 -11.52 8.42
C ASP A 96 -20.28 -11.94 9.88
N SER A 97 -19.15 -11.91 10.61
CA SER A 97 -19.11 -12.15 12.06
C SER A 97 -20.03 -11.19 12.82
N ASN A 98 -19.94 -9.89 12.52
CA ASN A 98 -20.78 -8.88 13.17
C ASN A 98 -22.25 -8.99 12.78
N ARG A 99 -22.57 -9.36 11.53
CA ARG A 99 -23.96 -9.64 11.11
C ARG A 99 -24.55 -10.81 11.86
N PHE A 100 -23.76 -11.87 12.05
CA PHE A 100 -24.18 -13.03 12.83
C PHE A 100 -24.39 -12.69 14.31
N ALA A 101 -23.48 -11.91 14.89
CA ALA A 101 -23.63 -11.40 16.26
C ALA A 101 -24.87 -10.51 16.41
N LEU A 102 -25.09 -9.58 15.47
CA LEU A 102 -26.24 -8.69 15.42
C LEU A 102 -27.57 -9.47 15.43
N ALA A 103 -27.67 -10.52 14.61
CA ALA A 103 -28.85 -11.38 14.53
C ALA A 103 -29.17 -12.10 15.86
N ARG A 104 -28.16 -12.34 16.69
CA ARG A 104 -28.28 -13.03 17.99
C ARG A 104 -28.42 -12.08 19.18
N CYS A 105 -28.33 -10.77 18.97
CA CYS A 105 -28.37 -9.78 20.03
C CYS A 105 -29.78 -9.59 20.61
N LYS A 106 -29.89 -9.77 21.93
CA LYS A 106 -31.13 -9.51 22.69
C LYS A 106 -31.24 -8.06 23.18
N SER A 107 -30.10 -7.40 23.43
CA SER A 107 -30.05 -6.02 23.93
C SER A 107 -29.96 -5.02 22.78
N ASP A 108 -30.79 -3.97 22.82
CA ASP A 108 -30.80 -2.90 21.82
C ASP A 108 -29.50 -2.08 21.82
N LYS A 109 -28.88 -1.89 22.99
CA LYS A 109 -27.58 -1.22 23.09
C LYS A 109 -26.52 -1.98 22.30
N THR A 110 -26.42 -3.28 22.53
CA THR A 110 -25.46 -4.16 21.85
C THR A 110 -25.77 -4.28 20.35
N ARG A 111 -27.06 -4.29 19.98
CA ARG A 111 -27.49 -4.25 18.58
C ARG A 111 -27.00 -2.98 17.88
N LEU A 112 -27.16 -1.81 18.52
CA LEU A 112 -26.68 -0.54 17.99
C LEU A 112 -25.16 -0.53 17.81
N GLU A 113 -24.41 -1.07 18.78
CA GLU A 113 -22.95 -1.17 18.71
C GLU A 113 -22.50 -1.99 17.49
N TYR A 114 -23.08 -3.17 17.27
CA TYR A 114 -22.76 -3.98 16.08
C TYR A 114 -23.19 -3.31 14.77
N ALA A 115 -24.35 -2.63 14.73
CA ALA A 115 -24.78 -1.89 13.56
C ALA A 115 -23.78 -0.79 13.17
N ILE A 116 -23.31 -0.01 14.15
CA ILE A 116 -22.27 1.02 13.96
C ILE A 116 -20.97 0.39 13.46
N GLN A 117 -20.55 -0.75 14.03
CA GLN A 117 -19.35 -1.44 13.58
C GLN A 117 -19.46 -1.91 12.12
N ILE A 118 -20.61 -2.47 11.73
CA ILE A 118 -20.87 -2.88 10.33
C ILE A 118 -20.78 -1.68 9.39
N LEU A 119 -21.39 -0.54 9.74
CA LEU A 119 -21.33 0.68 8.93
C LEU A 119 -19.89 1.15 8.71
N LYS A 120 -19.07 1.19 9.78
CA LYS A 120 -17.64 1.53 9.69
C LYS A 120 -16.86 0.55 8.80
N LEU A 121 -17.17 -0.74 8.88
CA LEU A 121 -16.54 -1.75 8.04
C LEU A 121 -16.95 -1.61 6.56
N VAL A 122 -18.19 -1.24 6.26
CA VAL A 122 -18.65 -0.95 4.90
C VAL A 122 -17.94 0.27 4.32
N GLU A 123 -17.77 1.33 5.11
CA GLU A 123 -16.99 2.50 4.71
C GLU A 123 -15.53 2.12 4.42
N ARG A 124 -14.91 1.33 5.31
CA ARG A 124 -13.55 0.81 5.10
C ARG A 124 -13.45 -0.06 3.84
N LYS A 125 -14.43 -0.92 3.58
CA LYS A 125 -14.51 -1.74 2.37
C LYS A 125 -14.49 -0.85 1.13
N ARG A 126 -15.34 0.20 1.10
CA ARG A 126 -15.39 1.17 0.00
C ARG A 126 -14.04 1.85 -0.22
N MET A 127 -13.41 2.34 0.84
CA MET A 127 -12.07 2.97 0.74
C MET A 127 -10.99 2.02 0.20
N ILE A 128 -11.08 0.72 0.48
CA ILE A 128 -10.14 -0.26 -0.08
C ILE A 128 -10.38 -0.45 -1.58
N PHE A 129 -11.65 -0.54 -2.01
CA PHE A 129 -11.99 -0.59 -3.44
C PHE A 129 -11.50 0.63 -4.18
N GLU A 130 -11.78 1.84 -3.68
CA GLU A 130 -11.31 3.08 -4.30
C GLU A 130 -9.79 3.09 -4.52
N LYS A 131 -9.01 2.49 -3.60
CA LYS A 131 -7.54 2.35 -3.76
C LYS A 131 -7.14 1.30 -4.81
N ILE A 132 -7.89 0.20 -4.89
CA ILE A 132 -7.64 -0.85 -5.89
C ILE A 132 -8.00 -0.32 -7.27
N ASP A 133 -9.17 0.29 -7.41
CA ASP A 133 -9.67 0.89 -8.66
C ASP A 133 -8.68 1.98 -9.14
N TYR A 134 -8.26 2.88 -8.25
CA TYR A 134 -7.23 3.89 -8.57
C TYR A 134 -5.92 3.25 -9.07
N PHE A 135 -5.46 2.17 -8.43
CA PHE A 135 -4.27 1.44 -8.87
C PHE A 135 -4.45 0.78 -10.23
N GLU A 136 -5.62 0.21 -10.50
CA GLU A 136 -5.93 -0.41 -11.79
C GLU A 136 -6.02 0.64 -12.92
N GLU A 137 -6.51 1.84 -12.63
CA GLU A 137 -6.59 2.96 -13.58
C GLU A 137 -5.24 3.65 -13.83
N HIS A 138 -4.46 3.92 -12.78
CA HIS A 138 -3.28 4.80 -12.85
C HIS A 138 -1.94 4.04 -12.79
N GLY A 139 -1.96 2.75 -12.40
CA GLY A 139 -0.75 1.93 -12.21
C GLY A 139 0.03 2.25 -10.93
N GLU A 140 -0.45 3.19 -10.11
CA GLU A 140 0.13 3.61 -8.84
C GLU A 140 -0.94 3.72 -7.75
N LEU A 141 -0.54 3.60 -6.48
CA LEU A 141 -1.49 3.79 -5.38
C LEU A 141 -1.61 5.28 -5.05
N PRO A 142 -2.80 5.76 -4.62
CA PRO A 142 -2.97 7.16 -4.29
C PRO A 142 -2.03 7.53 -3.15
N GLU A 143 -1.38 8.69 -3.25
CA GLU A 143 -0.47 9.18 -2.22
C GLU A 143 -1.19 9.16 -0.88
N ILE A 144 -0.68 8.36 0.05
CA ILE A 144 -1.12 8.43 1.43
C ILE A 144 -0.68 9.82 1.87
N VAL A 145 -1.63 10.73 2.04
CA VAL A 145 -1.39 12.01 2.72
C VAL A 145 -0.93 11.65 4.12
N THR A 146 0.37 11.44 4.26
CA THR A 146 1.01 11.24 5.54
C THR A 146 0.70 12.53 6.26
N LYS A 147 -0.12 12.44 7.32
CA LYS A 147 -0.33 13.57 8.21
C LYS A 147 1.07 13.99 8.60
N GLN A 148 1.53 15.14 8.09
CA GLN A 148 2.85 15.65 8.41
C GLN A 148 2.96 15.55 9.91
N THR A 149 3.94 14.79 10.40
CA THR A 149 4.21 14.73 11.83
C THR A 149 4.82 16.05 12.21
N VAL A 150 3.98 17.09 12.32
CA VAL A 150 4.36 18.42 12.81
C VAL A 150 5.01 18.26 14.21
N PHE A 151 4.67 17.19 14.92
CA PHE A 151 5.18 16.84 16.25
C PHE A 151 6.53 16.12 16.22
N ALA A 152 7.55 16.71 15.60
CA ALA A 152 8.86 16.07 15.52
C ALA A 152 9.68 16.11 16.84
N THR A 153 9.29 16.89 17.88
CA THR A 153 9.95 16.80 19.20
C THR A 153 8.98 16.59 20.38
N PRO A 154 9.44 15.89 21.43
CA PRO A 154 8.72 15.75 22.69
C PRO A 154 8.32 17.11 23.31
N GLU A 155 9.13 18.16 23.14
CA GLU A 155 8.83 19.51 23.64
C GLU A 155 7.61 20.10 22.92
N LEU A 156 7.57 20.04 21.58
CA LEU A 156 6.46 20.57 20.79
C LEU A 156 5.16 19.85 21.15
N GLN A 157 5.19 18.52 21.26
CA GLN A 157 4.03 17.73 21.67
C GLN A 157 3.53 18.10 23.07
N ARG A 158 4.44 18.28 24.04
CA ARG A 158 4.09 18.74 25.40
C ARG A 158 3.42 20.12 25.36
N LEU A 159 3.94 21.05 24.56
CA LEU A 159 3.37 22.39 24.42
C LEU A 159 1.97 22.35 23.80
N TYR A 160 1.75 21.57 22.74
CA TYR A 160 0.41 21.41 22.14
C TYR A 160 -0.62 20.85 23.13
N VAL A 161 -0.25 19.81 23.91
CA VAL A 161 -1.12 19.26 24.95
C VAL A 161 -1.43 20.31 26.03
N GLN A 162 -0.44 21.10 26.43
CA GLN A 162 -0.63 22.16 27.41
C GLN A 162 -1.52 23.30 26.89
N VAL A 163 -1.37 23.70 25.63
CA VAL A 163 -2.20 24.69 24.95
C VAL A 163 -3.65 24.22 24.90
N ASN A 164 -3.90 23.00 24.41
CA ASN A 164 -5.25 22.43 24.34
C ASN A 164 -5.91 22.34 25.73
N LYS A 165 -5.16 21.91 26.76
CA LYS A 165 -5.65 21.91 28.15
C LYS A 165 -5.99 23.32 28.66
N MET A 166 -5.22 24.35 28.27
CA MET A 166 -5.48 25.74 28.66
C MET A 166 -6.68 26.33 27.92
N GLU A 167 -6.82 26.08 26.62
CA GLU A 167 -7.96 26.51 25.82
C GLU A 167 -9.26 25.92 26.38
N LYS A 168 -9.27 24.62 26.69
CA LYS A 168 -10.41 23.97 27.37
C LYS A 168 -10.73 24.56 28.74
N ARG A 169 -9.74 25.08 29.47
CA ARG A 169 -9.98 25.75 30.75
C ARG A 169 -10.59 27.12 30.56
N LEU A 170 -10.13 27.89 29.57
CA LEU A 170 -10.64 29.22 29.25
C LEU A 170 -12.05 29.19 28.64
N GLN A 171 -12.47 28.04 28.08
CA GLN A 171 -13.85 27.81 27.64
C GLN A 171 -14.85 27.63 28.80
N LYS A 172 -14.38 27.47 30.05
CA LYS A 172 -15.26 27.38 31.21
C LYS A 172 -15.85 28.76 31.55
N PRO A 173 -17.05 28.82 32.15
CA PRO A 173 -17.65 30.07 32.61
C PRO A 173 -16.75 30.76 33.66
N ASP A 174 -16.78 32.10 33.66
CA ASP A 174 -15.85 32.94 34.44
C ASP A 174 -15.91 32.67 35.96
N ASP A 175 -17.07 32.25 36.48
CA ASP A 175 -17.26 31.89 37.89
C ASP A 175 -16.43 30.67 38.34
N GLN A 176 -15.96 29.84 37.41
CA GLN A 176 -15.11 28.66 37.70
C GLN A 176 -13.61 28.94 37.50
N LEU A 177 -13.24 30.12 36.99
CA LEU A 177 -11.88 30.49 36.64
C LEU A 177 -11.31 31.46 37.66
N ARG A 178 -10.53 30.93 38.61
CA ARG A 178 -9.88 31.72 39.66
C ARG A 178 -8.97 32.84 39.12
N ASN A 179 -8.40 32.68 37.93
CA ASN A 179 -7.57 33.72 37.30
C ASN A 179 -7.51 33.57 35.76
N LYS A 180 -8.43 34.25 35.06
CA LYS A 180 -8.53 34.23 33.61
C LYS A 180 -7.33 34.90 32.93
N ALA A 181 -6.95 36.10 33.36
CA ALA A 181 -5.83 36.86 32.82
C ALA A 181 -4.50 36.09 32.86
N LYS A 182 -4.17 35.45 33.99
CA LYS A 182 -2.96 34.60 34.10
C LYS A 182 -3.01 33.39 33.16
N SER A 183 -4.20 32.84 32.90
CA SER A 183 -4.37 31.70 32.02
C SER A 183 -4.22 32.10 30.55
N GLU A 184 -4.73 33.27 30.16
CA GLU A 184 -4.54 33.86 28.83
C GLU A 184 -3.09 34.24 28.56
N GLN A 185 -2.40 34.84 29.54
CA GLN A 185 -0.98 35.15 29.44
C GLN A 185 -0.15 33.88 29.19
N LYS A 186 -0.35 32.84 30.01
CA LYS A 186 0.35 31.55 29.83
C LYS A 186 0.02 30.87 28.50
N LEU A 187 -1.21 31.03 27.99
CA LEU A 187 -1.59 30.53 26.68
C LEU A 187 -0.80 31.25 25.58
N ARG A 188 -0.69 32.59 25.66
CA ARG A 188 0.07 33.41 24.71
C ARG A 188 1.55 33.05 24.70
N GLU A 189 2.17 32.91 25.88
CA GLU A 189 3.58 32.50 26.03
C GLU A 189 3.84 31.14 25.37
N LYS A 190 2.95 30.16 25.58
CA LYS A 190 3.11 28.82 24.98
C LYS A 190 2.89 28.81 23.48
N LYS A 191 1.91 29.58 22.97
CA LYS A 191 1.71 29.75 21.53
C LYS A 191 2.92 30.42 20.87
N ALA A 192 3.51 31.43 21.52
CA ALA A 192 4.73 32.07 21.06
C ALA A 192 5.92 31.10 21.03
N ARG A 193 6.09 30.27 22.07
CA ARG A 193 7.13 29.24 22.10
C ARG A 193 6.97 28.19 21.00
N ILE A 194 5.73 27.76 20.72
CA ILE A 194 5.45 26.87 19.58
C ILE A 194 5.85 27.54 18.25
N ALA A 195 5.50 28.82 18.06
CA ALA A 195 5.85 29.56 16.85
C ALA A 195 7.38 29.68 16.68
N GLN A 196 8.12 29.96 17.76
CA GLN A 196 9.59 29.97 17.77
C GLN A 196 10.17 28.61 17.38
N LEU A 197 9.73 27.52 18.02
CA LEU A 197 10.22 26.17 17.72
C LEU A 197 9.93 25.73 16.27
N ILE A 198 8.82 26.19 15.69
CA ILE A 198 8.49 25.96 14.28
C ILE A 198 9.40 26.79 13.38
N ALA A 199 9.65 28.06 13.72
CA ALA A 199 10.51 28.95 12.95
C ALA A 199 11.99 28.50 12.98
N GLU A 200 12.50 28.14 14.15
CA GLU A 200 13.85 27.56 14.34
C GLU A 200 14.06 26.36 13.42
N ARG A 201 13.05 25.49 13.27
CA ARG A 201 13.17 24.34 12.37
C ARG A 201 13.10 24.68 10.90
N LYS A 202 12.19 25.57 10.51
CA LYS A 202 12.10 26.03 9.13
C LYS A 202 13.38 26.75 8.67
N GLY A 203 14.16 27.30 9.60
CA GLY A 203 15.47 27.90 9.33
C GLY A 203 16.66 26.93 9.40
N VAL A 204 16.46 25.69 9.88
CA VAL A 204 17.50 24.64 9.98
C VAL A 204 17.44 23.67 8.79
N GLU A 205 16.39 23.70 7.98
CA GLU A 205 16.35 23.06 6.66
C GLU A 205 17.11 23.93 5.63
N LEU A 206 18.45 23.94 5.71
CA LEU A 206 19.39 24.36 4.67
C LEU A 206 20.46 23.29 4.48
#